data_AF-A0ABD0Y942-F1
#
_entry.id   AF-A0ABD0Y942-F1
#
_cell.length_a   1.000
_cell.length_b   1.000
_cell.length_c   1.000
_cell.angle_alpha   90.00
_cell.angle_beta   90.00
_cell.angle_gamma   90.00
#
_symmetry.space_group_name_H-M   'P 1'
#
loop_
_entity.id
_entity.type
_entity.pdbx_description
1 polymer ?
#
loop_
_entity_poly.entity_id
_entity_poly.type
_entity_poly.pdbx_seq_one_letter_code
_entity_poly.pdbx_strand_id
1 'polypeptide(L)'
;VTSGLRGLRVLKTTQSSFTDFTTDEFRTLPDSQDRIFSTVITSNWTYSKTDGVEFDKEWEGVRNCILEEFAGNPDSGVMSQSVQHTLYLAQTRILQSHPNIDRVEMDMPNKHYWDVDMSKFPAGMVGREVNKTVFTPVDKPSGLIHAVLHRQPHSKL
;
A
#
# COMPACT_ATOMS: atom_id res chain seq x y z
N VAL A 1 -20.78 2.52 14.83
CA VAL A 1 -19.90 3.71 14.71
C VAL A 1 -18.82 3.41 13.68
N THR A 2 -18.43 4.40 12.87
CA THR A 2 -17.34 4.27 11.89
C THR A 2 -16.26 5.29 12.22
N SER A 3 -15.02 4.83 12.30
CA SER A 3 -13.83 5.66 12.48
C SER A 3 -12.93 5.53 11.26
N GLY A 4 -11.91 6.38 11.16
CA GLY A 4 -11.03 6.34 10.00
C GLY A 4 -9.74 7.14 10.13
N LEU A 5 -8.90 6.93 9.12
CA LEU A 5 -7.59 7.52 8.92
C LEU A 5 -7.54 8.01 7.47
N ARG A 6 -7.08 9.23 7.26
CA ARG A 6 -6.97 9.84 5.91
C ARG A 6 -5.67 10.63 5.81
N GLY A 7 -5.12 10.70 4.60
CA GLY A 7 -3.96 11.55 4.32
C GLY A 7 -2.62 11.01 4.83
N LEU A 8 -2.55 9.73 5.24
CA LEU A 8 -1.28 9.11 5.65
C LEU A 8 -0.46 8.77 4.42
N ARG A 9 0.50 9.65 4.09
CA ARG A 9 1.45 9.42 3.01
C ARG A 9 2.64 8.61 3.51
N VAL A 10 2.90 7.50 2.83
CA VAL A 10 4.05 6.62 3.09
C VAL A 10 4.79 6.30 1.80
N LEU A 11 6.07 5.95 1.92
CA LEU A 11 6.93 5.57 0.82
C LEU A 11 7.97 4.56 1.31
N LYS A 12 8.18 3.49 0.56
CA LYS A 12 9.37 2.63 0.66
C LYS A 12 10.08 2.59 -0.68
N THR A 13 11.41 2.60 -0.62
CA THR A 13 12.28 2.76 -1.81
C THR A 13 12.62 1.45 -2.52
N THR A 14 12.29 0.32 -1.89
CA THR A 14 12.55 -1.04 -2.37
C THR A 14 11.54 -1.99 -1.72
N GLN A 15 11.74 -3.31 -1.86
CA GLN A 15 10.88 -4.35 -1.30
C GLN A 15 9.44 -4.22 -1.82
N SER A 16 9.30 -3.80 -3.08
CA SER A 16 8.05 -3.89 -3.83
C SER A 16 8.34 -4.35 -5.25
N SER A 17 7.58 -5.34 -5.69
CA SER A 17 7.60 -5.80 -7.06
C SER A 17 6.22 -5.66 -7.71
N PHE A 18 6.19 -5.84 -9.03
CA PHE A 18 4.99 -6.05 -9.81
C PHE A 18 5.38 -6.73 -11.12
N THR A 19 5.06 -8.02 -11.21
CA THR A 19 5.51 -8.93 -12.27
C THR A 19 4.37 -9.85 -12.66
N ASP A 20 4.54 -10.61 -13.74
CA ASP A 20 3.65 -11.72 -14.10
C ASP A 20 2.16 -11.34 -14.24
N PHE A 21 1.88 -10.10 -14.65
CA PHE A 21 0.53 -9.63 -14.95
C PHE A 21 0.17 -9.86 -16.43
N THR A 22 -1.12 -9.74 -16.75
CA THR A 22 -1.66 -9.99 -18.08
C THR A 22 -0.91 -9.23 -19.16
N THR A 23 -0.55 -9.94 -20.23
CA THR A 23 0.07 -9.39 -21.43
C THR A 23 -0.96 -9.37 -22.55
N ASP A 24 -1.30 -8.17 -23.01
CA ASP A 24 -2.13 -7.90 -24.18
C ASP A 24 -1.39 -6.95 -25.14
N GLU A 25 -2.05 -6.59 -26.24
CA GLU A 25 -1.50 -5.66 -27.24
C GLU A 25 -1.30 -4.21 -26.75
N PHE A 26 -1.84 -3.85 -25.58
CA PHE A 26 -1.72 -2.49 -25.01
C PHE A 26 -0.68 -2.42 -23.88
N ARG A 27 -0.15 -3.56 -23.44
CA ARG A 27 0.85 -3.62 -22.39
C ARG A 27 2.19 -3.01 -22.86
N THR A 28 2.51 -1.84 -22.31
CA THR A 28 3.85 -1.23 -22.43
C THR A 28 4.66 -1.29 -21.13
N LEU A 29 4.02 -1.66 -20.02
CA LEU A 29 4.66 -1.70 -18.71
C LEU A 29 5.54 -2.96 -18.58
N PRO A 30 6.85 -2.81 -18.33
CA PRO A 30 7.71 -3.95 -18.04
C PRO A 30 7.44 -4.51 -16.64
N ASP A 31 7.80 -5.77 -16.44
CA ASP A 31 7.88 -6.35 -15.10
C ASP A 31 8.94 -5.63 -14.26
N SER A 32 8.64 -5.40 -12.98
CA SER A 32 9.55 -4.72 -12.04
C SER A 32 9.76 -5.61 -10.84
N GLN A 33 10.96 -6.17 -10.70
CA GLN A 33 11.35 -6.99 -9.55
C GLN A 33 11.60 -6.15 -8.29
N ASP A 34 11.97 -4.88 -8.48
CA ASP A 34 12.07 -3.90 -7.41
C ASP A 34 11.59 -2.54 -7.93
N ARG A 35 10.89 -1.76 -7.09
CA ARG A 35 10.40 -0.42 -7.39
C ARG A 35 10.04 0.34 -6.12
N ILE A 36 9.95 1.66 -6.24
CA ILE A 36 9.34 2.50 -5.21
C ILE A 36 7.85 2.16 -5.09
N PHE A 37 7.39 2.00 -3.85
CA PHE A 37 5.96 1.96 -3.52
C PHE A 37 5.65 3.15 -2.62
N SER A 38 4.85 4.09 -3.13
CA SER A 38 4.30 5.20 -2.36
C SER A 38 2.78 5.24 -2.47
N THR A 39 2.11 5.58 -1.37
CA THR A 39 0.65 5.69 -1.31
C THR A 39 0.22 6.77 -0.31
N VAL A 40 -1.00 7.26 -0.48
CA VAL A 40 -1.69 8.12 0.49
C VAL A 40 -2.90 7.36 1.01
N ILE A 41 -2.73 6.70 2.14
CA ILE A 41 -3.69 5.72 2.65
C ILE A 41 -4.92 6.45 3.19
N THR A 42 -6.09 5.95 2.77
CA THR A 42 -7.36 6.21 3.44
C THR A 42 -7.90 4.87 3.93
N SER A 43 -8.29 4.80 5.20
CA SER A 43 -8.94 3.62 5.75
C SER A 43 -10.11 4.03 6.63
N ASN A 44 -11.25 3.38 6.46
CA ASN A 44 -12.42 3.53 7.31
C ASN A 44 -12.77 2.16 7.88
N TRP A 45 -13.13 2.08 9.15
CA TRP A 45 -13.54 0.83 9.78
C TRP A 45 -14.80 1.02 10.61
N THR A 46 -15.65 0.00 10.61
CA THR A 46 -16.93 -0.01 11.30
C THR A 46 -16.87 -1.00 12.46
N TYR A 47 -17.22 -0.50 13.64
CA TYR A 47 -17.31 -1.31 14.85
C TYR A 47 -18.63 -2.11 14.88
N SER A 48 -18.57 -3.38 15.30
CA SER A 48 -19.74 -4.22 15.59
C SER A 48 -20.36 -3.86 16.94
N LYS A 49 -19.53 -3.49 17.92
CA LYS A 49 -19.91 -3.07 19.27
C LYS A 49 -19.02 -1.90 19.70
N THR A 50 -19.58 -1.00 20.48
CA THR A 50 -18.87 0.21 20.95
C THR A 50 -18.73 0.28 22.46
N ASP A 51 -19.36 -0.63 23.20
CA ASP A 51 -19.30 -0.65 24.66
C ASP A 51 -17.88 -0.97 25.12
N GLY A 52 -17.30 -0.08 25.93
CA GLY A 52 -15.95 -0.24 26.45
C GLY A 52 -14.83 -0.05 25.42
N VAL A 53 -15.13 0.46 24.22
CA VAL A 53 -14.11 0.72 23.19
C VAL A 53 -13.29 1.98 23.53
N GLU A 54 -11.99 1.81 23.70
CA GLU A 54 -11.02 2.91 23.77
C GLU A 54 -10.67 3.40 22.35
N PHE A 55 -11.46 4.33 21.80
CA PHE A 55 -11.37 4.73 20.39
C PHE A 55 -9.98 5.22 19.96
N ASP A 56 -9.28 5.97 20.80
CA ASP A 56 -7.94 6.49 20.47
C ASP A 56 -6.92 5.34 20.37
N LYS A 57 -6.99 4.37 21.29
CA LYS A 57 -6.13 3.19 21.28
C LYS A 57 -6.42 2.27 20.08
N GLU A 58 -7.70 2.12 19.73
CA GLU A 58 -8.11 1.41 18.51
C GLU A 58 -7.56 2.10 17.26
N TRP A 59 -7.66 3.42 17.18
CA TRP A 59 -7.14 4.20 16.06
C TRP A 59 -5.62 4.04 15.91
N GLU A 60 -4.88 4.12 17.02
CA GLU A 60 -3.43 3.89 17.03
C GLU A 60 -3.07 2.47 16.60
N GLY A 61 -3.78 1.47 17.13
CA GLY A 61 -3.55 0.07 16.77
C GLY A 61 -3.82 -0.22 15.30
N VAL A 62 -4.90 0.32 14.73
CA VAL A 62 -5.21 0.21 13.30
C VAL A 62 -4.10 0.87 12.46
N ARG A 63 -3.68 2.09 12.82
CA ARG A 63 -2.57 2.78 12.14
C ARG A 63 -1.29 1.94 12.19
N ASN A 64 -0.96 1.35 13.33
CA ASN A 64 0.23 0.52 13.49
C ASN A 64 0.15 -0.75 12.64
N CYS A 65 -0.99 -1.44 12.60
CA CYS A 65 -1.20 -2.60 11.74
C CYS A 65 -0.90 -2.27 10.27
N ILE A 66 -1.37 -1.11 9.79
CA ILE A 66 -1.16 -0.66 8.41
C ILE A 66 0.33 -0.36 8.14
N LEU A 67 0.99 0.35 9.05
CA LEU A 67 2.40 0.72 8.91
C LEU A 67 3.31 -0.51 8.96
N GLU A 68 3.02 -1.47 9.85
CA GLU A 68 3.75 -2.73 9.97
C GLU A 68 3.63 -3.58 8.70
N GLU A 69 2.43 -3.72 8.13
CA GLU A 69 2.23 -4.46 6.87
C GLU A 69 2.81 -3.74 5.65
N PHE A 70 2.88 -2.41 5.68
CA PHE A 70 3.50 -1.63 4.61
C PHE A 70 5.03 -1.70 4.64
N ALA A 71 5.63 -1.43 5.81
CA ALA A 71 7.06 -1.23 5.98
C ALA A 71 7.81 -2.51 6.38
N GLY A 72 7.19 -3.38 7.17
CA GLY A 72 7.82 -4.58 7.72
C GLY A 72 8.76 -4.28 8.87
N ASN A 73 9.72 -5.19 9.09
CA ASN A 73 10.76 -5.02 10.10
C ASN A 73 11.67 -3.82 9.71
N PRO A 74 12.10 -2.97 10.65
CA PRO A 74 12.94 -1.81 10.34
C PRO A 74 14.29 -2.14 9.67
N ASP A 75 14.86 -3.31 9.97
CA ASP A 75 16.18 -3.71 9.47
C ASP A 75 16.11 -4.46 8.13
N SER A 76 15.04 -5.24 7.90
CA SER A 76 14.91 -6.12 6.72
C SER A 76 13.76 -5.76 5.76
N GLY A 77 12.83 -4.92 6.20
CA GLY A 77 11.62 -4.56 5.48
C GLY A 77 10.66 -5.74 5.30
N VAL A 78 9.69 -5.56 4.39
CA VAL A 78 8.79 -6.62 3.92
C VAL A 78 8.53 -6.47 2.42
N MET A 79 8.66 -7.58 1.69
CA MET A 79 8.41 -7.62 0.25
C MET A 79 6.91 -7.49 -0.05
N SER A 80 6.55 -6.59 -0.96
CA SER A 80 5.19 -6.37 -1.45
C SER A 80 5.09 -6.76 -2.92
N GLN A 81 4.45 -7.89 -3.23
CA GLN A 81 4.24 -8.37 -4.61
C GLN A 81 3.18 -7.57 -5.38
N SER A 82 2.23 -6.95 -4.67
CA SER A 82 1.24 -6.06 -5.25
C SER A 82 0.64 -5.16 -4.18
N VAL A 83 0.09 -4.01 -4.58
CA VAL A 83 -0.61 -3.11 -3.65
C VAL A 83 -1.85 -3.81 -3.07
N GLN A 84 -2.53 -4.62 -3.88
CA GLN A 84 -3.67 -5.46 -3.48
C GLN A 84 -3.29 -6.41 -2.34
N HIS A 85 -2.11 -7.03 -2.43
CA HIS A 85 -1.63 -7.96 -1.40
C HIS A 85 -1.36 -7.24 -0.07
N THR A 86 -0.58 -6.15 -0.09
CA THR A 86 -0.33 -5.35 1.12
C THR A 86 -1.62 -4.80 1.73
N LEU A 87 -2.55 -4.31 0.90
CA LEU A 87 -3.85 -3.83 1.35
C LEU A 87 -4.62 -4.94 2.07
N TYR A 88 -4.71 -6.14 1.47
CA TYR A 88 -5.42 -7.27 2.06
C TYR A 88 -4.79 -7.73 3.38
N LEU A 89 -3.46 -7.80 3.46
CA LEU A 89 -2.74 -8.16 4.69
C LEU A 89 -3.00 -7.14 5.80
N ALA A 90 -2.95 -5.84 5.49
CA ALA A 90 -3.28 -4.78 6.45
C ALA A 90 -4.71 -4.91 6.98
N GLN A 91 -5.70 -5.12 6.10
CA GLN A 91 -7.10 -5.32 6.51
C GLN A 91 -7.27 -6.58 7.35
N THR A 92 -6.59 -7.67 6.98
CA THR A 92 -6.63 -8.94 7.71
C THR A 92 -6.04 -8.78 9.11
N ARG A 93 -4.87 -8.14 9.24
CA ARG A 93 -4.24 -7.87 10.54
C ARG A 93 -5.15 -7.02 11.42
N ILE A 94 -5.75 -5.95 10.88
CA ILE A 94 -6.71 -5.13 11.62
C ILE A 94 -7.85 -5.97 12.18
N LEU A 95 -8.50 -6.78 11.33
CA LEU A 95 -9.61 -7.64 11.77
C LEU A 95 -9.15 -8.75 12.73
N GLN A 96 -7.90 -9.18 12.71
CA GLN A 96 -7.40 -10.17 13.67
C GLN A 96 -7.09 -9.54 15.03
N SER A 97 -6.47 -8.36 15.04
CA SER A 97 -6.02 -7.68 16.25
C SER A 97 -7.10 -6.87 16.97
N HIS A 98 -8.18 -6.50 16.27
CA HIS A 98 -9.24 -5.62 16.79
C HIS A 98 -10.62 -6.30 16.72
N PRO A 99 -11.01 -7.09 17.75
CA PRO A 99 -12.26 -7.86 17.76
C PRO A 99 -13.53 -7.02 17.62
N ASN A 100 -13.50 -5.77 18.08
CA ASN A 100 -14.64 -4.85 18.02
C ASN A 100 -14.88 -4.28 16.61
N ILE A 101 -13.91 -4.41 15.69
CA ILE A 101 -14.04 -4.01 14.29
C ILE A 101 -14.60 -5.17 13.48
N ASP A 102 -15.61 -4.88 12.66
CA ASP A 102 -16.31 -5.88 11.82
C ASP A 102 -16.00 -5.75 10.34
N ARG A 103 -15.76 -4.51 9.89
CA ARG A 103 -15.53 -4.16 8.48
C ARG A 103 -14.42 -3.13 8.38
N VAL A 104 -13.50 -3.33 7.43
CA VAL A 104 -12.46 -2.39 7.06
C VAL A 104 -12.54 -2.11 5.57
N GLU A 105 -12.51 -0.84 5.21
CA GLU A 105 -12.46 -0.33 3.85
C GLU A 105 -11.19 0.49 3.69
N MET A 106 -10.49 0.31 2.57
CA MET A 106 -9.18 0.93 2.37
C MET A 106 -8.94 1.31 0.92
N ASP A 107 -8.38 2.51 0.74
CA ASP A 107 -7.88 3.04 -0.52
C ASP A 107 -6.36 3.23 -0.42
N MET A 108 -5.64 2.72 -1.42
CA MET A 108 -4.21 2.88 -1.59
C MET A 108 -3.89 3.35 -3.02
N PRO A 109 -3.95 4.66 -3.30
CA PRO A 109 -3.51 5.18 -4.59
C PRO A 109 -2.00 4.98 -4.76
N ASN A 110 -1.56 4.34 -5.84
CA ASN A 110 -0.15 4.15 -6.14
C ASN A 110 0.44 5.46 -6.69
N LYS A 111 1.21 6.16 -5.87
CA LYS A 111 1.91 7.40 -6.24
C LYS A 111 3.23 7.05 -6.93
N HIS A 112 3.31 7.36 -8.22
CA HIS A 112 4.40 6.93 -9.06
C HIS A 112 5.65 7.80 -8.90
N TYR A 113 6.79 7.12 -8.86
CA TYR A 113 8.13 7.67 -8.94
C TYR A 113 8.84 6.91 -10.06
N TRP A 114 8.91 7.49 -11.25
CA TRP A 114 9.50 6.83 -12.42
C TRP A 114 10.98 7.13 -12.54
N ASP A 115 11.75 6.17 -13.02
CA ASP A 115 13.15 6.38 -13.35
C ASP A 115 13.29 7.46 -14.42
N VAL A 116 14.26 8.35 -14.24
CA VAL A 116 14.69 9.25 -15.32
C VAL A 116 15.54 8.46 -16.31
N ASP A 117 15.17 8.50 -17.59
CA ASP A 117 15.97 7.90 -18.66
C ASP A 117 17.24 8.73 -18.91
N MET A 118 18.34 8.26 -18.34
CA MET A 118 19.65 8.91 -18.45
C MET A 118 20.32 8.70 -19.81
N SER A 119 19.83 7.77 -20.65
CA SER A 119 20.45 7.46 -21.95
C SER A 119 20.39 8.62 -22.95
N LYS A 120 19.50 9.58 -22.70
CA LYS A 120 19.31 10.77 -23.55
C LYS A 120 20.30 11.90 -23.27
N PHE A 121 21.08 11.81 -22.19
CA PHE A 121 22.07 12.83 -21.84
C PHE A 121 23.39 12.63 -22.61
N PRO A 122 24.14 13.70 -22.89
CA PRO A 122 25.43 13.59 -23.56
C PRO A 122 26.42 12.69 -22.82
N ALA A 123 27.27 11.99 -23.59
CA ALA A 123 28.30 11.14 -23.03
C ALA A 123 29.27 11.93 -22.12
N GLY A 124 29.55 11.40 -20.94
CA GLY A 124 30.43 12.03 -19.94
C GLY A 124 29.72 12.99 -18.97
N MET A 125 28.43 13.27 -19.17
CA MET A 125 27.63 14.10 -18.24
C MET A 125 27.03 13.27 -17.09
N VAL A 126 26.63 12.04 -17.37
CA VAL A 126 26.07 11.08 -16.41
C VAL A 126 26.72 9.72 -16.61
N GLY A 127 26.73 8.90 -15.55
CA GLY A 127 27.14 7.49 -15.63
C GLY A 127 26.32 6.72 -16.67
N ARG A 128 26.88 5.64 -17.22
CA ARG A 128 26.17 4.79 -18.21
C ARG A 128 25.38 3.65 -17.56
N GLU A 129 25.49 3.48 -16.24
CA GLU A 129 24.65 2.54 -15.51
C GLU A 129 23.16 2.88 -15.59
N VAL A 130 22.32 1.86 -15.44
CA VAL A 130 20.86 2.03 -15.30
C VAL A 130 20.59 2.89 -14.07
N ASN A 131 19.86 3.99 -14.28
CA ASN A 131 19.48 4.89 -13.21
C ASN A 131 18.65 4.17 -12.15
N LYS A 132 19.05 4.31 -10.88
CA LYS A 132 18.33 3.81 -9.69
C LYS A 132 18.27 4.84 -8.56
N THR A 133 18.61 6.08 -8.84
CA THR A 133 18.84 7.11 -7.81
C THR A 133 18.07 8.39 -8.06
N VAL A 134 17.71 8.69 -9.32
CA VAL A 134 16.97 9.89 -9.70
C VAL A 134 15.59 9.49 -10.22
N PHE A 135 14.55 9.93 -9.51
CA PHE A 135 13.17 9.59 -9.82
C PHE A 135 12.32 10.83 -10.07
N THR A 136 11.40 10.74 -11.03
CA THR A 136 10.39 11.78 -11.30
C THR A 136 9.12 11.46 -10.52
N PRO A 137 8.74 12.29 -9.52
CA PRO A 137 7.44 12.15 -8.88
C PRO A 137 6.33 12.58 -9.86
N VAL A 138 5.32 11.73 -10.02
CA VAL A 138 4.19 11.98 -10.92
C VAL A 138 2.93 12.23 -10.10
N ASP A 139 2.31 13.40 -10.27
CA ASP A 139 1.05 13.71 -9.60
C ASP A 139 -0.11 12.88 -10.15
N LYS A 140 -0.24 12.85 -11.49
CA LYS A 140 -1.28 12.14 -12.24
C LYS A 140 -0.72 11.54 -13.54
N PRO A 141 -1.27 10.41 -14.01
CA PRO A 141 -2.29 9.59 -13.36
C PRO A 141 -1.72 8.83 -12.14
N SER A 142 -2.60 8.29 -11.30
CA SER A 142 -2.22 7.35 -10.24
C SER A 142 -3.19 6.18 -10.22
N GLY A 143 -2.68 4.95 -10.21
CA GLY A 143 -3.53 3.77 -10.00
C GLY A 143 -4.24 3.86 -8.65
N LEU A 144 -5.50 3.44 -8.57
CA LEU A 144 -6.25 3.37 -7.31
C LEU A 144 -6.57 1.91 -7.01
N ILE A 145 -6.10 1.44 -5.86
CA ILE A 145 -6.45 0.12 -5.35
C ILE A 145 -7.38 0.31 -4.16
N HIS A 146 -8.54 -0.34 -4.24
CA HIS A 146 -9.61 -0.27 -3.25
C HIS A 146 -10.02 -1.69 -2.86
N ALA A 147 -10.25 -1.93 -1.57
CA ALA A 147 -10.97 -3.12 -1.14
C ALA A 147 -11.74 -2.90 0.16
N VAL A 148 -12.73 -3.76 0.36
CA VAL A 148 -13.51 -3.87 1.60
C VAL A 148 -13.42 -5.30 2.10
N LEU A 149 -12.98 -5.48 3.33
CA LEU A 149 -12.95 -6.77 4.01
C LEU A 149 -13.86 -6.72 5.23
N HIS A 150 -14.65 -7.78 5.43
CA HIS A 150 -15.55 -7.92 6.56
C HIS A 150 -15.44 -9.32 7.16
N ARG A 151 -15.78 -9.46 8.44
CA ARG A 151 -15.86 -10.77 9.09
C ARG A 151 -16.96 -11.60 8.44
N GLN A 152 -16.78 -12.92 8.41
CA GLN A 152 -17.86 -13.79 7.98
C GLN A 152 -19.07 -13.62 8.90
N PRO A 153 -20.28 -13.44 8.34
CA PRO A 153 -21.49 -13.37 9.15
C PRO A 153 -21.65 -14.67 9.91
N HIS A 154 -21.88 -14.58 11.23
CA HIS A 154 -22.32 -15.73 11.99
C HIS A 154 -23.73 -16.09 11.51
N SER A 155 -23.87 -17.26 10.90
CA SER A 155 -25.17 -17.79 10.49
C SER A 155 -26.09 -17.82 11.72
N LYS A 156 -27.28 -17.22 11.59
CA LYS A 156 -28.36 -17.35 12.57
C LYS A 156 -29.15 -18.61 12.23
N LEU A 157 -28.59 -19.79 12.51
CA LEU A 157 -29.31 -21.06 12.51
C LEU A 157 -29.24 -21.66 13.90
#